data_AF-A0A2D6LMA8-F1
#
_entry.id   AF-A0A2D6LMA8-F1
#
_cell.length_a   1.000
_cell.length_b   1.000
_cell.length_c   1.000
_cell.angle_alpha   90.00
_cell.angle_beta   90.00
_cell.angle_gamma   90.00
#
_symmetry.space_group_name_H-M   'P 1'
#
loop_
_entity.id
_entity.type
_entity.pdbx_description
1 polymer ?
#
loop_
_entity_poly.entity_id
_entity_poly.type
_entity_poly.pdbx_seq_one_letter_code
_entity_poly.pdbx_strand_id
1 'polypeptide(L)'
;MNPPDNRIPPQMPDVNAQGTLKTVRILWGAMVIGVVTFGVIASVLVSRGDDPGNASDSYLLFVVAIVMLLTMAPGSMFVRNQIYKSHWRGDVVTPAGYFTGNIIVFAACEGVAFVGIADMLMEKRIMPTAVVVVIAFALLAVNFPTGKPMFAARLTNPCHTTGDE
;
A
#
# COMPACT_ATOMS: atom_id res chain seq x y z
N MET A 1 46.53 -4.54 22.99
CA MET A 1 45.55 -4.95 21.95
C MET A 1 44.27 -5.28 22.69
N ASN A 2 43.24 -4.43 22.60
CA ASN A 2 41.96 -4.72 23.27
C ASN A 2 41.23 -5.80 22.48
N PRO A 3 40.65 -6.82 23.14
CA PRO A 3 39.81 -7.79 22.46
C PRO A 3 38.61 -7.06 21.80
N PRO A 4 38.15 -7.53 20.64
CA PRO A 4 36.96 -6.98 20.00
C PRO A 4 35.78 -7.05 20.98
N ASP A 5 35.14 -5.91 21.17
CA ASP A 5 33.99 -5.73 22.04
C ASP A 5 32.83 -6.62 21.56
N ASN A 6 32.69 -7.78 22.20
CA ASN A 6 31.69 -8.80 21.88
C ASN A 6 30.32 -8.48 22.51
N ARG A 7 29.95 -7.19 22.56
CA ARG A 7 28.62 -6.77 22.99
C ARG A 7 27.63 -7.20 21.93
N ILE A 8 26.87 -8.25 22.26
CA ILE A 8 25.66 -8.62 21.55
C ILE A 8 24.83 -7.34 21.41
N PRO A 9 24.56 -6.84 20.19
CA PRO A 9 23.77 -5.65 20.02
C PRO A 9 22.45 -5.88 20.74
N PRO A 10 21.92 -4.88 21.48
CA PRO A 10 20.69 -5.03 22.23
C PRO A 10 19.63 -5.58 21.28
N GLN A 11 19.15 -6.80 21.56
CA GLN A 11 18.08 -7.41 20.80
C GLN A 11 16.89 -6.46 20.89
N MET A 12 16.62 -5.74 19.79
CA MET A 12 15.42 -4.94 19.69
C MET A 12 14.25 -5.94 19.77
N PRO A 13 13.29 -5.74 20.69
CA PRO A 13 12.27 -6.74 20.96
C PRO A 13 11.47 -7.07 19.68
N ASP A 14 11.68 -8.28 19.18
CA ASP A 14 10.97 -8.87 18.02
C ASP A 14 9.44 -8.97 18.22
N VAL A 15 8.99 -8.77 19.46
CA VAL A 15 7.62 -8.99 19.92
C VAL A 15 6.58 -8.10 19.23
N ASN A 16 6.97 -7.01 18.53
CA ASN A 16 6.01 -6.13 17.83
C ASN A 16 6.01 -6.24 16.29
N ALA A 17 6.96 -6.94 15.66
CA ALA A 17 7.03 -6.99 14.19
C ALA A 17 5.90 -7.86 13.59
N GLN A 18 5.67 -9.04 14.17
CA GLN A 18 4.60 -9.95 13.72
C GLN A 18 3.20 -9.36 13.96
N GLY A 19 2.99 -8.72 15.11
CA GLY A 19 1.74 -8.03 15.43
C GLY A 19 1.44 -6.93 14.42
N THR A 20 2.43 -6.07 14.16
CA THR A 20 2.33 -5.01 13.15
C THR A 20 2.00 -5.56 11.77
N LEU A 21 2.67 -6.63 11.32
CA LEU A 21 2.40 -7.24 10.02
C LEU A 21 0.97 -7.75 9.87
N LYS A 22 0.43 -8.41 10.92
CA LYS A 22 -0.97 -8.85 10.93
C LYS A 22 -1.92 -7.65 10.82
N THR A 23 -1.68 -6.60 11.59
CA THR A 23 -2.49 -5.37 11.55
C THR A 23 -2.47 -4.72 10.16
N VAL A 24 -1.28 -4.56 9.55
CA VAL A 24 -1.17 -3.95 8.21
C VAL A 24 -1.90 -4.79 7.15
N ARG A 25 -1.87 -6.14 7.24
CA ARG A 25 -2.61 -7.03 6.34
C ARG A 25 -4.12 -6.89 6.49
N ILE A 26 -4.62 -6.75 7.72
CA ILE A 26 -6.05 -6.50 7.98
C ILE A 26 -6.47 -5.17 7.37
N LEU A 27 -5.69 -4.10 7.59
CA LEU A 27 -5.97 -2.78 7.01
C LEU A 27 -5.95 -2.81 5.47
N TRP A 28 -4.94 -3.45 4.88
CA TRP A 28 -4.87 -3.64 3.42
C TRP A 28 -6.10 -4.39 2.91
N GLY A 29 -6.49 -5.48 3.56
CA GLY A 29 -7.68 -6.26 3.19
C GLY A 29 -8.96 -5.44 3.28
N ALA A 30 -9.12 -4.64 4.34
CA ALA A 30 -10.27 -3.75 4.50
C ALA A 30 -10.37 -2.71 3.36
N MET A 31 -9.25 -2.09 2.99
CA MET A 31 -9.20 -1.11 1.88
C MET A 31 -9.49 -1.77 0.53
N VAL A 32 -8.92 -2.94 0.26
CA VAL A 32 -9.20 -3.72 -0.95
C VAL A 32 -10.69 -4.08 -1.06
N ILE A 33 -11.28 -4.58 0.03
CA ILE A 33 -12.71 -4.90 0.06
C ILE A 33 -13.55 -3.63 -0.15
N GLY A 34 -13.15 -2.50 0.42
CA GLY A 34 -13.80 -1.20 0.21
C GLY A 34 -13.85 -0.82 -1.26
N VAL A 35 -12.69 -0.76 -1.93
CA VAL A 35 -12.60 -0.40 -3.36
C VAL A 35 -13.41 -1.35 -4.23
N VAL A 36 -13.32 -2.67 -4.00
CA VAL A 36 -14.08 -3.67 -4.77
C VAL A 36 -15.58 -3.51 -4.55
N THR A 37 -16.03 -3.37 -3.30
CA THR A 37 -17.45 -3.26 -2.97
C THR A 37 -18.06 -2.01 -3.58
N PHE A 38 -17.41 -0.85 -3.41
CA PHE A 38 -17.88 0.40 -4.02
C PHE A 38 -17.81 0.37 -5.55
N GLY A 39 -16.75 -0.22 -6.12
CA GLY A 39 -16.63 -0.38 -7.56
C GLY A 39 -17.74 -1.24 -8.17
N VAL A 40 -18.10 -2.34 -7.50
CA VAL A 40 -19.22 -3.20 -7.91
C VAL A 40 -20.56 -2.45 -7.81
N ILE A 41 -20.83 -1.80 -6.68
CA ILE A 41 -22.05 -1.01 -6.49
C ILE A 41 -22.17 0.07 -7.56
N ALA A 42 -21.10 0.83 -7.79
CA ALA A 42 -21.08 1.87 -8.81
C ALA A 42 -21.31 1.30 -10.21
N SER A 43 -20.65 0.21 -10.55
CA SER A 43 -20.84 -0.46 -11.85
C SER A 43 -22.29 -0.89 -12.07
N VAL A 44 -22.95 -1.45 -11.04
CA VAL A 44 -24.36 -1.85 -11.10
C VAL A 44 -25.29 -0.64 -11.24
N LEU A 45 -25.06 0.43 -10.46
CA LEU A 45 -25.87 1.64 -10.53
C LEU A 45 -25.75 2.32 -11.90
N VAL A 46 -24.53 2.42 -12.43
CA VAL A 46 -24.28 3.00 -13.75
C VAL A 46 -24.91 2.15 -14.85
N SER A 47 -24.84 0.82 -14.74
CA SER A 47 -25.44 -0.11 -15.72
C SER A 47 -26.98 -0.11 -15.72
N ARG A 48 -27.63 0.49 -14.71
CA ARG A 48 -29.09 0.58 -14.58
C ARG A 48 -29.66 1.97 -14.89
N GLY A 49 -28.82 2.98 -15.09
CA GLY A 49 -29.28 4.34 -15.35
C GLY A 49 -29.48 4.58 -16.85
N ASP A 50 -30.72 4.87 -17.28
CA ASP A 50 -31.05 5.09 -18.69
C ASP A 50 -30.70 6.50 -19.22
N ASP A 51 -30.42 7.47 -18.33
CA ASP A 51 -30.11 8.84 -18.74
C ASP A 51 -28.61 9.08 -18.84
N PRO A 52 -28.06 9.41 -20.03
CA PRO A 52 -26.67 9.87 -20.13
C PRO A 52 -26.53 11.19 -19.36
N GLY A 53 -25.60 11.24 -18.41
CA GLY A 53 -25.29 12.47 -17.68
C GLY A 53 -24.85 13.60 -18.62
N ASN A 54 -25.03 14.85 -18.19
CA ASN A 54 -24.56 16.02 -18.94
C ASN A 54 -23.03 15.92 -19.13
N ALA A 55 -22.60 15.60 -20.36
CA ALA A 55 -21.22 15.33 -20.72
C ALA A 55 -20.26 16.53 -20.58
N SER A 56 -20.78 17.72 -20.27
CA SER A 56 -20.04 19.00 -20.33
C SER A 56 -19.19 19.27 -19.09
N ASP A 57 -19.58 18.81 -17.90
CA ASP A 57 -18.87 19.09 -16.64
C ASP A 57 -17.88 17.99 -16.22
N SER A 58 -17.95 16.81 -16.84
CA SER A 58 -17.30 15.62 -16.29
C SER A 58 -15.86 15.36 -16.75
N TYR A 59 -15.42 15.99 -17.85
CA TYR A 59 -14.04 15.88 -18.31
C TYR A 59 -13.02 16.32 -17.25
N LEU A 60 -13.41 17.26 -16.38
CA LEU A 60 -12.55 17.77 -15.31
C LEU A 60 -12.25 16.68 -14.26
N LEU A 61 -13.24 15.90 -13.85
CA LEU A 61 -13.05 14.84 -12.85
C LEU A 61 -12.18 13.71 -13.36
N PHE A 62 -12.36 13.32 -14.62
CA PHE A 62 -11.48 12.35 -15.27
C PHE A 62 -10.03 12.84 -15.32
N VAL A 63 -9.78 14.09 -15.72
CA VAL A 63 -8.43 14.69 -15.72
C VAL A 63 -7.85 14.74 -14.31
N VAL A 64 -8.64 15.13 -13.31
CA VAL A 64 -8.21 15.11 -11.89
C VAL A 64 -7.82 13.70 -11.47
N ALA A 65 -8.61 12.68 -11.81
CA ALA A 65 -8.32 11.29 -11.46
C ALA A 65 -6.99 10.81 -12.09
N ILE A 66 -6.73 11.17 -13.35
CA ILE A 66 -5.45 10.88 -14.02
C ILE A 66 -4.30 11.60 -13.34
N VAL A 67 -4.43 12.91 -13.10
CA VAL A 67 -3.36 13.70 -12.46
C VAL A 67 -3.07 13.15 -11.07
N MET A 68 -4.09 12.80 -10.29
CA MET A 68 -3.93 12.16 -8.99
C MET A 68 -3.25 10.81 -9.11
N LEU A 69 -3.64 9.95 -10.07
CA LEU A 69 -2.97 8.66 -10.29
C LEU A 69 -1.48 8.86 -10.60
N LEU A 70 -1.16 9.75 -11.54
CA LEU A 70 0.21 9.98 -12.01
C LEU A 70 1.10 10.68 -10.97
N THR A 71 0.52 11.42 -10.03
CA THR A 71 1.29 12.15 -9.00
C THR A 71 1.30 11.44 -7.66
N MET A 72 0.14 10.98 -7.16
CA MET A 72 0.00 10.37 -5.84
C MET A 72 0.59 8.96 -5.79
N ALA A 73 0.48 8.15 -6.85
CA ALA A 73 1.06 6.81 -6.85
C ALA A 73 2.59 6.84 -6.72
N PRO A 74 3.36 7.52 -7.60
CA PRO A 74 4.81 7.60 -7.41
C PRO A 74 5.19 8.45 -6.19
N GLY A 75 4.42 9.51 -5.88
CA GLY A 75 4.66 10.35 -4.71
C GLY A 75 4.59 9.56 -3.40
N SER A 76 3.56 8.74 -3.22
CA SER A 76 3.40 7.90 -2.03
C SER A 76 4.51 6.84 -1.90
N MET A 77 4.96 6.27 -3.02
CA MET A 77 6.11 5.35 -3.03
C MET A 77 7.40 6.03 -2.59
N PHE A 78 7.63 7.26 -3.08
CA PHE A 78 8.78 8.06 -2.66
C PHE A 78 8.71 8.37 -1.16
N VAL A 79 7.57 8.84 -0.67
CA VAL A 79 7.36 9.13 0.75
C VAL A 79 7.56 7.89 1.61
N ARG A 80 7.03 6.72 1.21
CA ARG A 80 7.27 5.45 1.90
C ARG A 80 8.77 5.15 2.02
N ASN A 81 9.52 5.33 0.94
CA ASN A 81 10.96 5.10 0.95
C ASN A 81 11.69 6.06 1.90
N GLN A 82 11.28 7.32 1.98
CA GLN A 82 11.85 8.28 2.94
C GLN A 82 11.54 7.89 4.38
N ILE A 83 10.31 7.45 4.66
CA ILE A 83 9.91 6.96 5.99
C ILE A 83 10.74 5.75 6.38
N TYR A 84 10.93 4.79 5.47
CA TYR A 84 11.74 3.61 5.74
C TYR A 84 13.19 3.98 6.05
N LYS A 85 13.79 4.90 5.29
CA LYS A 85 15.14 5.43 5.57
C LYS A 85 15.25 6.08 6.95
N SER A 86 14.27 6.90 7.33
CA SER A 86 14.23 7.56 8.64
C SER A 86 14.04 6.58 9.81
N HIS A 87 13.48 5.40 9.54
CA HIS A 87 13.12 4.40 10.55
C HIS A 87 14.01 3.16 10.51
N TRP A 88 15.15 3.24 9.83
CA TRP A 88 16.13 2.16 9.79
C TRP A 88 16.91 2.10 11.10
N ARG A 89 16.99 0.91 11.69
CA ARG A 89 17.79 0.64 12.90
C ARG A 89 18.62 -0.62 12.64
N GLY A 90 19.92 -0.44 12.38
CA GLY A 90 20.78 -1.53 11.91
C GLY A 90 20.37 -1.96 10.50
N ASP A 91 20.07 -3.25 10.33
CA ASP A 91 19.70 -3.83 9.03
C ASP A 91 18.18 -3.94 8.81
N VAL A 92 17.35 -3.41 9.72
CA VAL A 92 15.88 -3.54 9.65
C VAL A 92 15.17 -2.20 9.79
N VAL A 93 13.98 -2.13 9.18
CA VAL A 93 13.04 -1.02 9.37
C VAL A 93 12.20 -1.30 10.62
N THR A 94 12.05 -0.31 11.49
CA THR A 94 11.19 -0.46 12.68
C THR A 94 9.73 -0.73 12.30
N PRO A 95 8.97 -1.48 13.13
CA PRO A 95 7.56 -1.77 12.83
C PRO A 95 6.70 -0.52 12.63
N ALA A 96 6.95 0.54 13.40
CA ALA A 96 6.25 1.81 13.25
C ALA A 96 6.50 2.47 11.87
N GLY A 97 7.76 2.50 11.42
CA GLY A 97 8.10 3.02 10.09
C GLY A 97 7.49 2.19 8.96
N TYR A 98 7.48 0.86 9.12
CA TYR A 98 6.83 -0.05 8.17
C TYR A 98 5.31 0.20 8.10
N PHE A 99 4.64 0.28 9.25
CA PHE A 99 3.21 0.53 9.35
C PHE A 99 2.81 1.84 8.63
N THR A 100 3.43 2.96 9.03
CA THR A 100 3.13 4.28 8.48
C THR A 100 3.40 4.36 6.98
N GLY A 101 4.53 3.80 6.54
CA GLY A 101 4.90 3.82 5.12
C GLY A 101 3.92 3.05 4.22
N ASN A 102 3.38 1.92 4.69
CA ASN A 102 2.40 1.16 3.91
C ASN A 102 1.04 1.85 3.87
N ILE A 103 0.57 2.41 5.00
CA ILE A 103 -0.73 3.10 5.04
C ILE A 103 -0.77 4.28 4.06
N ILE A 104 0.32 5.03 3.92
CA ILE A 104 0.39 6.14 2.96
C ILE A 104 0.20 5.67 1.53
N VAL A 105 0.84 4.56 1.14
CA VAL A 105 0.67 3.99 -0.20
C VAL A 105 -0.75 3.47 -0.40
N PHE A 106 -1.31 2.80 0.60
CA PHE A 106 -2.66 2.26 0.50
C PHE A 106 -3.70 3.37 0.38
N ALA A 107 -3.64 4.38 1.24
CA ALA A 107 -4.55 5.53 1.21
C ALA A 107 -4.43 6.32 -0.10
N ALA A 108 -3.23 6.47 -0.66
CA ALA A 108 -3.05 7.12 -1.95
C ALA A 108 -3.72 6.33 -3.09
N CYS A 109 -3.52 5.01 -3.13
CA CYS A 109 -4.13 4.17 -4.17
C CYS A 109 -5.66 4.08 -4.02
N GLU A 110 -6.15 3.91 -2.77
CA GLU A 110 -7.58 3.89 -2.45
C GLU A 110 -8.25 5.23 -2.79
N GLY A 111 -7.63 6.36 -2.44
CA GLY A 111 -8.15 7.68 -2.76
C GLY A 111 -8.32 7.91 -4.26
N VAL A 112 -7.32 7.52 -5.07
CA VAL A 112 -7.41 7.58 -6.53
C VAL A 112 -8.53 6.68 -7.06
N ALA A 113 -8.66 5.46 -6.53
CA ALA A 113 -9.73 4.55 -6.92
C ALA A 113 -11.11 5.12 -6.59
N PHE A 114 -11.31 5.73 -5.42
CA PHE A 114 -12.58 6.35 -5.04
C PHE A 114 -12.92 7.58 -5.87
N VAL A 115 -11.94 8.42 -6.23
CA VAL A 115 -12.18 9.54 -7.15
C VAL A 115 -12.65 9.02 -8.52
N GLY A 116 -12.02 7.95 -9.04
CA GLY A 116 -12.48 7.33 -10.28
C GLY A 116 -13.87 6.69 -10.17
N ILE A 117 -14.20 6.06 -9.04
CA ILE A 117 -15.54 5.51 -8.81
C ILE A 117 -16.60 6.62 -8.71
N ALA A 118 -16.27 7.74 -8.04
CA ALA A 118 -17.15 8.89 -7.95
C ALA A 118 -17.42 9.50 -9.33
N ASP A 119 -16.39 9.64 -10.15
CA ASP A 119 -16.52 10.10 -11.54
C ASP A 119 -17.40 9.14 -12.38
N MET A 120 -17.22 7.81 -12.26
CA MET A 120 -18.12 6.83 -12.91
C MET A 120 -19.59 7.04 -12.52
N LEU A 121 -19.88 7.32 -11.24
CA LEU A 121 -21.23 7.56 -10.75
C LEU A 121 -21.82 8.88 -11.25
N MET A 122 -20.99 9.92 -11.40
CA MET A 122 -21.42 11.23 -11.86
C MET A 122 -21.66 11.27 -13.38
N GLU A 123 -20.76 10.67 -14.17
CA GLU A 123 -20.91 10.57 -15.62
C GLU A 123 -21.99 9.57 -16.04
N LYS A 124 -22.30 8.60 -15.18
CA LYS A 124 -23.01 7.38 -15.55
C LYS A 124 -22.35 6.68 -16.75
N ARG A 125 -21.02 6.75 -16.84
CA ARG A 125 -20.21 6.08 -17.86
C ARG A 125 -19.12 5.27 -17.18
N ILE A 126 -19.00 4.01 -17.58
CA ILE A 126 -17.97 3.11 -17.03
C ILE A 126 -16.61 3.44 -17.65
N MET A 127 -16.57 3.67 -18.96
CA MET A 127 -15.35 4.01 -19.70
C MET A 127 -15.35 5.50 -20.06
N PRO A 128 -14.21 6.21 -19.90
CA PRO A 128 -12.84 5.70 -19.70
C PRO A 128 -12.40 5.52 -18.23
N THR A 129 -13.16 6.03 -17.27
CA THR A 129 -12.72 6.17 -15.88
C THR A 129 -12.41 4.86 -15.17
N ALA A 130 -13.09 3.76 -15.53
CA ALA A 130 -12.78 2.42 -15.02
C ALA A 130 -11.31 2.03 -15.20
N VAL A 131 -10.63 2.52 -16.24
CA VAL A 131 -9.19 2.28 -16.44
C VAL A 131 -8.36 2.83 -15.28
N VAL A 132 -8.68 4.05 -14.82
CA VAL A 132 -7.98 4.68 -13.69
C VAL A 132 -8.20 3.88 -12.40
N VAL A 133 -9.45 3.45 -12.16
CA VAL A 133 -9.81 2.63 -10.99
C VAL A 133 -9.08 1.30 -11.00
N VAL A 134 -9.05 0.61 -12.15
CA VAL A 134 -8.36 -0.68 -12.31
C VAL A 134 -6.86 -0.54 -12.09
N ILE A 135 -6.22 0.51 -12.62
CA ILE A 135 -4.78 0.75 -12.40
C ILE A 135 -4.50 1.05 -10.93
N ALA A 136 -5.28 1.94 -10.29
CA ALA A 136 -5.12 2.25 -8.87
C ALA A 136 -5.30 1.01 -7.99
N PHE A 137 -6.30 0.17 -8.31
CA PHE A 137 -6.52 -1.10 -7.63
C PHE A 137 -5.37 -2.09 -7.84
N ALA A 138 -4.84 -2.21 -9.06
CA ALA A 138 -3.69 -3.07 -9.34
C ALA A 138 -2.46 -2.62 -8.55
N LEU A 139 -2.23 -1.30 -8.44
CA LEU A 139 -1.16 -0.75 -7.60
C LEU A 139 -1.38 -1.10 -6.13
N LEU A 140 -2.59 -0.96 -5.60
CA LEU A 140 -2.91 -1.38 -4.24
C LEU A 140 -2.64 -2.87 -4.02
N ALA A 141 -2.99 -3.71 -4.99
CA ALA A 141 -2.81 -5.16 -4.94
C ALA A 141 -1.33 -5.57 -4.96
N VAL A 142 -0.53 -4.96 -5.84
CA VAL A 142 0.92 -5.23 -5.95
C VAL A 142 1.68 -4.83 -4.68
N ASN A 143 1.16 -3.86 -3.92
CA ASN A 143 1.77 -3.41 -2.66
C ASN A 143 1.39 -4.26 -1.44
N PHE A 144 1.07 -5.55 -1.62
CA PHE A 144 0.76 -6.45 -0.52
C PHE A 144 1.86 -6.46 0.57
N PRO A 145 1.52 -6.29 1.86
CA PRO A 145 2.50 -6.21 2.94
C PRO A 145 3.16 -7.58 3.23
N THR A 146 4.37 -7.75 2.70
CA THR A 146 5.18 -8.98 2.89
C THR A 146 5.96 -9.03 4.20
N GLY A 147 6.25 -7.89 4.81
CA GLY A 147 7.05 -7.78 6.04
C GLY A 147 8.56 -7.92 5.85
N LYS A 148 9.07 -8.20 4.64
CA LYS A 148 10.51 -8.41 4.38
C LYS A 148 11.44 -7.35 5.00
N PRO A 149 11.13 -6.03 4.94
CA PRO A 149 12.01 -5.01 5.51
C PRO A 149 12.12 -5.01 7.05
N MET A 150 11.21 -5.70 7.76
CA MET A 150 11.20 -5.76 9.23
C MET A 150 11.98 -6.95 9.79
N PHE A 151 12.27 -7.97 8.99
CA PHE A 151 12.98 -9.16 9.44
C PHE A 151 14.41 -9.12 8.90
N ALA A 152 15.39 -9.12 9.81
CA ALA A 152 16.80 -9.18 9.41
C ALA A 152 17.04 -10.46 8.62
N ALA A 153 17.86 -10.40 7.56
CA ALA A 153 18.26 -11.56 6.76
C ALA A 153 19.04 -12.64 7.55
N ARG A 154 19.25 -12.44 8.86
CA ARG A 154 20.14 -13.24 9.72
C ARG A 154 19.51 -14.54 10.26
N LEU A 155 18.23 -14.81 10.01
CA LEU A 155 17.57 -16.07 10.42
C LEU A 155 17.64 -17.20 9.37
N THR A 156 18.18 -16.97 8.17
CA THR A 156 18.33 -18.03 7.14
C THR A 156 19.66 -18.77 7.17
N ASN A 157 20.51 -18.55 8.18
CA ASN A 157 21.61 -19.47 8.47
C ASN A 157 21.23 -20.32 9.69
N PRO A 158 20.42 -21.38 9.53
CA PRO A 158 20.30 -22.38 10.57
C PRO A 158 21.69 -22.99 10.79
N CYS A 159 22.22 -22.79 11.99
CA CYS A 159 23.20 -23.66 12.64
C CYS A 159 24.18 -24.39 11.72
N HIS A 160 25.31 -23.73 11.46
CA HIS A 160 26.60 -24.42 11.45
C HIS A 160 26.96 -24.75 12.91
N THR A 161 26.26 -25.72 13.51
CA THR A 161 26.60 -26.40 14.78
C THR A 161 26.14 -27.83 14.56
N THR A 162 27.01 -28.79 14.28
CA THR A 162 28.02 -29.30 15.20
C THR A 162 29.22 -29.83 14.43
N GLY A 163 30.38 -29.20 14.64
CA GLY A 163 31.64 -29.92 14.63
C GLY A 163 31.98 -30.19 16.10
N ASP A 164 31.66 -31.39 16.55
CA ASP A 164 32.15 -32.13 17.72
C ASP A 164 31.91 -33.59 17.26
N GLU A 165 32.87 -34.47 16.93
CA GLU A 165 34.31 -34.61 17.19
C GLU A 165 34.99 -35.28 15.98
#